data_AF-A0A964XRN8-F1
#
_entry.id   AF-A0A964XRN8-F1
#
_cell.length_a   1.000
_cell.length_b   1.000
_cell.length_c   1.000
_cell.angle_alpha   90.00
_cell.angle_beta   90.00
_cell.angle_gamma   90.00
#
_symmetry.space_group_name_H-M   'P 1'
#
loop_
_entity.id
_entity.type
_entity.pdbx_description
1 polymer ?
#
loop_
_entity_poly.entity_id
_entity_poly.type
_entity_poly.pdbx_seq_one_letter_code
_entity_poly.pdbx_strand_id
1 'polypeptide(L)'
;GQVSQELKLSKNFINKYLKSFLFKITKNYIEKSLNKKITKFKIKNVWVVRQFENEYNPIHYHDGHISGVGYLKVPKSLNDDTRSHKQNIKTHGTIDFIHGSRAFLSKSIYNHQPKVGDMILFPNYLMHTVYPFQSGEERRSFSFNAEIDQKIANVFKHE
;
A
#
# COMPACT_ATOMS: atom_id res chain seq x y z
N GLY A 1 -11.20 -6.26 4.53
CA GLY A 1 -11.23 -5.20 5.55
C GLY A 1 -12.66 -4.79 5.77
N GLN A 2 -12.91 -3.77 6.58
CA GLN A 2 -14.22 -3.10 6.61
C GLN A 2 -14.19 -1.97 5.58
N VAL A 3 -14.06 -2.35 4.30
CA VAL A 3 -14.20 -1.43 3.17
C VAL A 3 -15.24 -2.02 2.25
N SER A 4 -16.25 -1.24 1.91
CA SER A 4 -17.41 -1.72 1.15
C SER A 4 -17.13 -1.84 -0.36
N GLN A 5 -16.14 -1.12 -0.90
CA GLN A 5 -15.92 -1.04 -2.35
C GLN A 5 -14.47 -1.33 -2.77
N GLU A 6 -14.27 -2.57 -3.23
CA GLU A 6 -13.04 -3.03 -3.87
C GLU A 6 -13.33 -3.49 -5.30
N LEU A 7 -12.75 -2.78 -6.27
CA LEU A 7 -13.03 -2.96 -7.69
C LEU A 7 -11.79 -3.53 -8.40
N LYS A 8 -11.87 -4.80 -8.81
CA LYS A 8 -10.78 -5.43 -9.59
C LYS A 8 -10.72 -4.84 -11.00
N LEU A 9 -9.51 -4.48 -11.44
CA LEU A 9 -9.30 -4.01 -12.80
C LEU A 9 -9.15 -5.19 -13.77
N SER A 10 -9.66 -5.04 -14.99
CA SER A 10 -9.57 -6.09 -16.00
C SER A 10 -8.12 -6.30 -16.47
N LYS A 11 -7.78 -7.54 -16.84
CA LYS A 11 -6.45 -7.88 -17.37
C LYS A 11 -6.08 -7.02 -18.58
N ASN A 12 -7.04 -6.74 -19.48
CA ASN A 12 -6.83 -5.91 -20.66
C ASN A 12 -6.47 -4.47 -20.27
N PHE A 13 -7.19 -3.88 -19.32
CA PHE A 13 -6.88 -2.54 -18.83
C PHE A 13 -5.50 -2.49 -18.18
N ILE A 14 -5.21 -3.45 -17.29
CA ILE A 14 -3.92 -3.55 -16.59
C ILE A 14 -2.77 -3.67 -17.60
N ASN A 15 -2.88 -4.59 -18.56
CA ASN A 15 -1.84 -4.82 -19.56
C ASN A 15 -1.61 -3.60 -20.45
N LYS A 16 -2.68 -2.91 -20.85
CA LYS A 16 -2.61 -1.75 -21.74
C LYS A 16 -2.05 -0.51 -21.05
N TYR A 17 -2.45 -0.24 -19.81
CA TYR A 17 -2.20 1.06 -19.18
C TYR A 17 -1.26 1.02 -17.97
N LEU A 18 -1.26 -0.07 -17.19
CA LEU A 18 -0.57 -0.10 -15.89
C LEU A 18 0.68 -0.96 -15.89
N LYS A 19 0.75 -2.01 -16.71
CA LYS A 19 1.81 -3.02 -16.63
C LYS A 19 3.21 -2.43 -16.75
N SER A 20 3.43 -1.55 -17.73
CA SER A 20 4.72 -0.89 -17.94
C SER A 20 5.12 -0.01 -16.76
N PHE A 21 4.17 0.79 -16.25
CA PHE A 21 4.37 1.65 -15.09
C PHE A 21 4.72 0.83 -13.83
N LEU A 22 3.89 -0.18 -13.50
CA LEU A 22 4.08 -1.02 -12.33
C LEU A 22 5.40 -1.81 -12.40
N PHE A 23 5.79 -2.27 -13.59
CA PHE A 23 7.09 -2.90 -13.78
C PHE A 23 8.24 -1.93 -13.50
N LYS A 24 8.19 -0.72 -14.06
CA LYS A 24 9.25 0.30 -13.91
C LYS A 24 9.46 0.68 -12.44
N ILE A 25 8.38 0.97 -11.71
CA ILE A 25 8.48 1.36 -10.30
C ILE A 25 8.96 0.19 -9.42
N THR A 26 8.51 -1.04 -9.70
CA THR A 26 8.95 -2.23 -8.96
C THR A 26 10.42 -2.52 -9.22
N LYS A 27 10.86 -2.42 -10.48
CA LYS A 27 12.27 -2.58 -10.85
C LYS A 27 13.15 -1.60 -10.10
N ASN A 28 12.79 -0.31 -10.12
CA ASN A 28 13.53 0.74 -9.41
C ASN A 28 13.54 0.53 -7.90
N TYR A 29 12.42 0.09 -7.32
CA TYR A 29 12.35 -0.26 -5.89
C TYR A 29 13.34 -1.37 -5.53
N ILE A 30 13.31 -2.49 -6.25
CA ILE A 30 14.22 -3.62 -5.98
C ILE A 30 15.69 -3.25 -6.22
N GLU A 31 15.98 -2.49 -7.27
CA GLU A 31 17.34 -2.04 -7.57
C GLU A 31 17.88 -1.13 -6.46
N LYS A 32 17.07 -0.19 -5.94
CA LYS A 32 17.48 0.68 -4.82
C LYS A 32 17.58 -0.05 -3.49
N SER A 33 16.71 -1.02 -3.22
CA SER A 33 16.66 -1.72 -1.94
C SER A 33 17.70 -2.83 -1.82
N LEU A 34 17.99 -3.56 -2.91
CA LEU A 34 18.81 -4.77 -2.88
C LEU A 34 20.01 -4.72 -3.83
N ASN A 35 20.18 -3.65 -4.62
CA ASN A 35 21.17 -3.56 -5.70
C ASN A 35 21.08 -4.74 -6.70
N LYS A 36 19.85 -5.24 -6.93
CA LYS A 36 19.55 -6.35 -7.86
C LYS A 36 18.61 -5.87 -8.96
N LYS A 37 18.82 -6.36 -10.18
CA LYS A 37 17.95 -6.08 -11.33
C LYS A 37 16.97 -7.21 -11.54
N ILE A 38 15.67 -6.91 -11.54
CA ILE A 38 14.64 -7.88 -11.89
C ILE A 38 14.55 -8.04 -13.42
N THR A 39 14.30 -9.26 -13.86
CA THR A 39 14.05 -9.60 -15.28
C THR A 39 12.63 -10.15 -15.49
N LYS A 40 11.99 -10.62 -14.41
CA LYS A 40 10.62 -11.14 -14.43
C LYS A 40 9.71 -10.23 -13.60
N PHE A 41 8.51 -10.00 -14.12
CA PHE A 41 7.47 -9.26 -13.41
C PHE A 41 6.10 -9.77 -13.84
N LYS A 42 5.37 -10.34 -12.89
CA LYS A 42 4.03 -10.88 -13.09
C LYS A 42 3.09 -10.22 -12.10
N ILE A 43 2.13 -9.46 -12.62
CA ILE A 43 1.06 -8.86 -11.81
C ILE A 43 0.08 -9.98 -11.43
N LYS A 44 -0.19 -10.13 -10.13
CA LYS A 44 -1.20 -11.06 -9.63
C LYS A 44 -2.59 -10.43 -9.72
N ASN A 45 -2.71 -9.21 -9.20
CA ASN A 45 -3.94 -8.45 -9.15
C ASN A 45 -3.66 -6.95 -9.10
N VAL A 46 -4.61 -6.16 -9.60
CA VAL A 46 -4.70 -4.72 -9.38
C VAL A 46 -6.16 -4.41 -9.07
N TRP A 47 -6.41 -3.63 -8.03
CA TRP A 47 -7.76 -3.24 -7.65
C TRP A 47 -7.77 -1.81 -7.17
N VAL A 48 -8.92 -1.15 -7.33
CA VAL A 48 -9.20 0.19 -6.81
C VAL A 48 -10.02 0.04 -5.55
N VAL A 49 -9.64 0.78 -4.53
CA VAL A 49 -10.35 0.86 -3.26
C VAL A 49 -11.00 2.23 -3.19
N ARG A 50 -12.33 2.25 -3.01
CA ARG A 50 -13.07 3.44 -2.63
C ARG A 50 -13.43 3.28 -1.16
N GLN A 51 -12.79 4.08 -0.32
CA GLN A 51 -13.00 4.04 1.11
C GLN A 51 -13.76 5.27 1.56
N PHE A 52 -14.75 5.07 2.41
CA PHE A 52 -15.59 6.09 3.00
C PHE A 52 -15.28 6.26 4.49
N GLU A 53 -15.93 7.22 5.14
CA GLU A 53 -15.75 7.45 6.57
C GLU A 53 -15.99 6.19 7.42
N ASN A 54 -15.28 6.09 8.55
CA ASN A 54 -15.33 4.95 9.49
C ASN A 54 -14.82 3.60 8.95
N GLU A 55 -14.67 3.45 7.63
CA GLU A 55 -14.11 2.23 7.03
C GLU A 55 -12.62 2.10 7.33
N TYR A 56 -12.13 0.86 7.44
CA TYR A 56 -10.72 0.59 7.76
C TYR A 56 -10.27 -0.76 7.20
N ASN A 57 -8.96 -0.93 7.06
CA ASN A 57 -8.37 -2.25 6.86
C ASN A 57 -7.65 -2.64 8.15
N PRO A 58 -8.00 -3.78 8.80
CA PRO A 58 -7.27 -4.26 9.96
C PRO A 58 -5.82 -4.60 9.57
N ILE A 59 -4.99 -4.90 10.56
CA ILE A 59 -3.63 -5.40 10.32
C ILE A 59 -3.70 -6.64 9.44
N HIS A 60 -2.99 -6.61 8.31
CA HIS A 60 -2.94 -7.70 7.34
C HIS A 60 -1.64 -7.67 6.52
N TYR A 61 -1.47 -8.68 5.67
CA TYR A 61 -0.38 -8.84 4.71
C TYR A 61 -0.92 -9.50 3.43
N HIS A 62 -0.11 -9.61 2.39
CA HIS A 62 -0.52 -10.09 1.07
C HIS A 62 0.31 -11.28 0.60
N ASP A 63 -0.18 -11.95 -0.45
CA ASP A 63 0.54 -12.96 -1.22
C ASP A 63 1.35 -12.32 -2.38
N GLY A 64 2.29 -13.04 -2.98
CA GLY A 64 3.23 -12.57 -4.00
C GLY A 64 4.60 -12.27 -3.40
N HIS A 65 5.33 -11.33 -4.00
CA HIS A 65 6.63 -10.87 -3.50
C HIS A 65 6.58 -9.40 -3.10
N ILE A 66 5.87 -8.59 -3.88
CA ILE A 66 5.77 -7.14 -3.70
C ILE A 66 4.31 -6.72 -3.72
N SER A 67 3.97 -5.85 -2.79
CA SER A 67 2.69 -5.15 -2.74
C SER A 67 2.92 -3.66 -2.88
N GLY A 68 1.90 -2.93 -3.31
CA GLY A 68 1.94 -1.48 -3.27
C GLY A 68 0.56 -0.84 -3.31
N VAL A 69 0.54 0.42 -2.91
CA VAL A 69 -0.63 1.29 -2.88
C VAL A 69 -0.30 2.64 -3.52
N GLY A 70 -1.18 3.12 -4.39
CA GLY A 70 -1.13 4.45 -4.98
C GLY A 70 -2.38 5.25 -4.64
N TYR A 71 -2.22 6.52 -4.25
CA TYR A 71 -3.33 7.37 -3.81
C TYR A 71 -3.80 8.29 -4.93
N LEU A 72 -5.04 8.10 -5.36
CA LEU A 72 -5.68 8.82 -6.48
C LEU A 72 -6.52 10.01 -5.99
N LYS A 73 -7.11 9.89 -4.80
CA LYS A 73 -7.89 10.94 -4.13
C LYS A 73 -7.74 10.78 -2.62
N VAL A 74 -7.49 11.89 -1.93
CA VAL A 74 -7.43 11.95 -0.47
C VAL A 74 -8.32 13.10 0.01
N PRO A 75 -9.22 12.88 0.98
CA PRO A 75 -10.01 13.94 1.59
C PRO A 75 -9.15 15.12 2.06
N LYS A 76 -9.61 16.36 1.83
CA LYS A 76 -8.88 17.57 2.25
C LYS A 76 -8.64 17.63 3.77
N SER A 77 -9.65 17.22 4.54
CA SER A 77 -9.64 17.21 6.01
C SER A 77 -9.39 15.80 6.56
N LEU A 78 -8.47 15.04 5.96
CA LEU A 78 -8.24 13.63 6.32
C LEU A 78 -7.95 13.44 7.81
N ASN A 79 -7.15 14.33 8.39
CA ASN A 79 -6.70 14.24 9.78
C ASN A 79 -7.66 14.91 10.77
N ASP A 80 -8.75 15.49 10.29
CA ASP A 80 -9.73 16.14 11.16
C ASP A 80 -10.83 15.15 11.51
N ASP A 81 -11.48 15.39 12.63
CA ASP A 81 -12.73 14.78 13.01
C ASP A 81 -13.83 15.83 12.88
N THR A 82 -14.57 15.75 11.78
CA THR A 82 -15.67 16.65 11.48
C THR A 82 -16.83 16.54 12.48
N ARG A 83 -16.96 15.41 13.21
CA ARG A 83 -18.03 15.18 14.19
C ARG A 83 -17.68 15.72 15.57
N SER A 84 -16.43 15.58 16.00
CA SER A 84 -15.96 16.06 17.31
C SER A 84 -15.24 17.42 17.25
N HIS A 85 -15.16 18.04 16.07
CA HIS A 85 -14.43 19.29 15.80
C HIS A 85 -12.96 19.27 16.22
N LYS A 86 -12.37 18.08 16.37
CA LYS A 86 -10.94 17.90 16.65
C LYS A 86 -10.16 17.94 15.35
N GLN A 87 -9.01 18.59 15.36
CA GLN A 87 -8.16 18.72 14.18
C GLN A 87 -6.81 18.03 14.41
N ASN A 88 -6.12 17.70 13.32
CA ASN A 88 -4.75 17.17 13.36
C ASN A 88 -4.60 15.85 14.16
N ILE A 89 -5.59 14.96 14.10
CA ILE A 89 -5.51 13.61 14.67
C ILE A 89 -4.49 12.81 13.86
N LYS A 90 -3.35 12.49 14.50
CA LYS A 90 -2.17 11.92 13.84
C LYS A 90 -2.43 10.62 13.07
N THR A 91 -3.38 9.80 13.51
CA THR A 91 -3.64 8.48 12.93
C THR A 91 -4.81 8.47 11.95
N HIS A 92 -5.65 9.51 11.92
CA HIS A 92 -6.85 9.53 11.08
C HIS A 92 -6.50 9.38 9.60
N GLY A 93 -7.09 8.38 8.95
CA GLY A 93 -6.89 8.09 7.53
C GLY A 93 -5.46 7.74 7.13
N THR A 94 -4.54 7.53 8.09
CA THR A 94 -3.16 7.14 7.81
C THR A 94 -3.03 5.64 7.53
N ILE A 95 -1.86 5.23 7.06
CA ILE A 95 -1.45 3.83 6.94
C ILE A 95 -0.25 3.58 7.86
N ASP A 96 -0.32 2.52 8.66
CA ASP A 96 0.82 2.02 9.43
C ASP A 96 1.44 0.82 8.74
N PHE A 97 2.77 0.79 8.72
CA PHE A 97 3.59 -0.37 8.39
C PHE A 97 4.25 -0.89 9.65
N ILE A 98 4.10 -2.19 9.92
CA ILE A 98 4.39 -2.81 11.21
C ILE A 98 5.37 -3.97 10.99
N HIS A 99 6.52 -3.91 11.67
CA HIS A 99 7.50 -4.98 11.65
C HIS A 99 8.38 -5.00 12.90
N GLY A 100 8.69 -6.20 13.41
CA GLY A 100 9.51 -6.39 14.60
C GLY A 100 8.81 -5.96 15.90
N SER A 101 9.61 -5.75 16.94
CA SER A 101 9.15 -5.39 18.30
C SER A 101 9.63 -4.00 18.69
N ARG A 102 8.78 -3.26 19.40
CA ARG A 102 9.17 -1.96 19.98
C ARG A 102 10.18 -2.19 21.09
N ALA A 103 11.32 -1.51 21.00
CA ALA A 103 12.31 -1.43 22.07
C ALA A 103 12.77 0.03 22.23
N PHE A 104 13.57 0.32 23.26
CA PHE A 104 14.03 1.68 23.57
C PHE A 104 14.58 2.44 22.35
N LEU A 105 15.35 1.76 21.49
CA LEU A 105 15.95 2.33 20.27
C LEU A 105 15.45 1.68 18.97
N SER A 106 14.37 0.90 19.03
CA SER A 106 13.80 0.22 17.86
C SER A 106 12.32 0.54 17.74
N LYS A 107 11.97 1.28 16.68
CA LYS A 107 10.57 1.52 16.30
C LYS A 107 10.09 0.34 15.47
N SER A 108 8.93 -0.21 15.83
CA SER A 108 8.28 -1.28 15.06
C SER A 108 7.16 -0.79 14.13
N ILE A 109 6.86 0.51 14.15
CA ILE A 109 5.77 1.12 13.38
C ILE A 109 6.31 2.33 12.62
N TYR A 110 6.04 2.35 11.32
CA TYR A 110 6.18 3.51 10.47
C TYR A 110 4.79 3.96 9.99
N ASN A 111 4.38 5.16 10.40
CA ASN A 111 3.12 5.78 10.02
C ASN A 111 3.32 6.69 8.81
N HIS A 112 2.41 6.61 7.83
CA HIS A 112 2.40 7.49 6.67
C HIS A 112 1.03 8.15 6.49
N GLN A 113 1.04 9.48 6.39
CA GLN A 113 -0.14 10.25 6.00
C GLN A 113 -0.20 10.35 4.47
N PRO A 114 -1.23 9.76 3.83
CA PRO A 114 -1.28 9.69 2.37
C PRO A 114 -1.55 11.05 1.73
N LYS A 115 -0.89 11.29 0.59
CA LYS A 115 -1.11 12.43 -0.30
C LYS A 115 -1.45 11.93 -1.70
N VAL A 116 -2.23 12.71 -2.46
CA VAL A 116 -2.52 12.40 -3.86
C VAL A 116 -1.20 12.30 -4.64
N GLY A 117 -1.03 11.22 -5.39
CA GLY A 117 0.19 10.93 -6.16
C GLY A 117 1.22 10.09 -5.40
N ASP A 118 1.06 9.88 -4.09
CA ASP A 118 1.94 8.95 -3.36
C ASP A 118 1.83 7.54 -3.94
N MET A 119 2.99 6.90 -4.10
CA MET A 119 3.12 5.51 -4.52
C MET A 119 4.06 4.79 -3.56
N ILE A 120 3.53 3.87 -2.77
CA ILE A 120 4.27 3.16 -1.73
C ILE A 120 4.37 1.68 -2.13
N LEU A 121 5.59 1.16 -2.18
CA LEU A 121 5.88 -0.25 -2.43
C LEU A 121 6.52 -0.86 -1.18
N PHE A 122 6.15 -2.10 -0.88
CA PHE A 122 6.62 -2.82 0.28
C PHE A 122 6.64 -4.34 0.02
N PRO A 123 7.48 -5.11 0.72
CA PRO A 123 7.44 -6.55 0.63
C PRO A 123 6.09 -7.07 1.14
N ASN A 124 5.55 -8.10 0.50
CA ASN A 124 4.19 -8.59 0.74
C ASN A 124 3.92 -9.01 2.21
N TYR A 125 4.96 -9.43 2.93
CA TYR A 125 4.88 -9.84 4.34
C TYR A 125 4.85 -8.67 5.33
N LEU A 126 5.11 -7.43 4.89
CA LEU A 126 5.08 -6.27 5.77
C LEU A 126 3.64 -6.05 6.24
N MET A 127 3.40 -6.31 7.53
CA MET A 127 2.08 -6.08 8.11
C MET A 127 1.73 -4.61 7.99
N HIS A 128 0.50 -4.33 7.62
CA HIS A 128 0.02 -2.95 7.53
C HIS A 128 -1.47 -2.85 7.85
N THR A 129 -1.86 -1.68 8.34
CA THR A 129 -3.24 -1.35 8.68
C THR A 129 -3.57 0.04 8.18
N VAL A 130 -4.83 0.23 7.80
CA VAL A 130 -5.33 1.50 7.31
C VAL A 130 -6.36 1.99 8.30
N TYR A 131 -6.09 3.14 8.91
CA TYR A 131 -7.01 3.72 9.88
C TYR A 131 -8.24 4.35 9.22
N PRO A 132 -9.38 4.38 9.94
CA PRO A 132 -10.54 5.14 9.52
C PRO A 132 -10.26 6.64 9.57
N PHE A 133 -11.10 7.39 8.86
CA PHE A 133 -11.16 8.84 8.91
C PHE A 133 -12.62 9.30 9.04
N GLN A 134 -12.82 10.58 9.35
CA GLN A 134 -14.14 11.21 9.43
C GLN A 134 -14.23 12.31 8.38
N SER A 135 -14.91 12.03 7.28
CA SER A 135 -15.07 12.99 6.19
C SER A 135 -16.27 12.59 5.33
N GLY A 136 -17.04 13.58 4.87
CA GLY A 136 -18.07 13.36 3.85
C GLY A 136 -17.51 13.05 2.45
N GLU A 137 -16.17 13.04 2.29
CA GLU A 137 -15.51 12.70 1.04
C GLU A 137 -14.95 11.26 1.05
N GLU A 138 -14.88 10.66 -0.13
CA GLU A 138 -14.16 9.39 -0.30
C GLU A 138 -12.64 9.57 -0.39
N ARG A 139 -11.92 8.53 0.05
CA ARG A 139 -10.53 8.29 -0.33
C ARG A 139 -10.48 7.23 -1.42
N ARG A 140 -9.74 7.49 -2.49
CA ARG A 140 -9.54 6.55 -3.60
C ARG A 140 -8.08 6.18 -3.73
N SER A 141 -7.79 4.89 -3.63
CA SER A 141 -6.47 4.33 -3.89
C SER A 141 -6.57 3.19 -4.90
N PHE A 142 -5.45 2.81 -5.49
CA PHE A 142 -5.32 1.50 -6.12
C PHE A 142 -4.22 0.72 -5.45
N SER A 143 -4.36 -0.60 -5.44
CA SER A 143 -3.37 -1.52 -4.89
C SER A 143 -3.02 -2.59 -5.92
N PHE A 144 -1.83 -3.15 -5.79
CA PHE A 144 -1.39 -4.26 -6.63
C PHE A 144 -0.50 -5.23 -5.84
N ASN A 145 -0.56 -6.50 -6.21
CA ASN A 145 0.44 -7.50 -5.82
C ASN A 145 1.15 -8.04 -7.06
N ALA A 146 2.44 -8.33 -6.93
CA ALA A 146 3.27 -8.83 -8.02
C ALA A 146 4.29 -9.87 -7.56
N GLU A 147 4.65 -10.75 -8.49
CA GLU A 147 5.77 -11.68 -8.39
C GLU A 147 6.93 -11.17 -9.25
N ILE A 148 8.12 -11.10 -8.65
CA ILE A 148 9.41 -10.89 -9.33
C ILE A 148 10.20 -12.20 -9.45
N ASP A 149 11.45 -12.13 -9.93
CA ASP A 149 12.38 -13.26 -10.01
C ASP A 149 12.49 -14.04 -8.69
N GLN A 150 12.15 -15.34 -8.71
CA GLN A 150 12.19 -16.21 -7.52
C GLN A 150 13.55 -16.24 -6.83
N LYS A 151 14.64 -16.15 -7.59
CA LYS A 151 16.01 -16.13 -7.04
C LYS A 151 16.31 -14.86 -6.24
N ILE A 152 15.59 -13.76 -6.52
CA ILE A 152 15.71 -12.50 -5.79
C ILE A 152 14.82 -12.54 -4.55
N ALA A 153 13.59 -13.04 -4.68
CA ALA A 153 12.61 -13.07 -3.60
C ALA A 153 12.85 -14.19 -2.56
N ASN A 154 13.51 -15.29 -2.94
CA ASN A 154 13.83 -16.37 -2.03
C ASN A 154 15.10 -16.06 -1.23
N VAL A 155 14.93 -15.78 0.07
CA VAL A 155 16.00 -15.43 1.00
C VAL A 155 16.92 -16.61 1.37
N PHE A 156 16.49 -17.85 1.16
CA PHE A 156 17.25 -19.06 1.54
C PHE A 156 18.07 -19.66 0.40
N LYS A 157 17.98 -19.12 -0.82
CA LYS A 157 18.59 -19.75 -2.02
C LYS A 157 20.09 -19.50 -2.18
N HIS A 158 20.69 -18.77 -1.26
CA HIS A 158 22.10 -18.37 -1.26
C HIS A 158 22.85 -18.85 0.00
N GLU A 159 22.21 -19.65 0.83
CA GLU A 159 22.83 -20.47 1.88
C GLU A 159 22.96 -21.92 1.37
#